data_AF-A0A8T3S9H2-F1
#
_entry.id   AF-A0A8T3S9H2-F1
#
_cell.length_a   1.000
_cell.length_b   1.000
_cell.length_c   1.000
_cell.angle_alpha   90.00
_cell.angle_beta   90.00
_cell.angle_gamma   90.00
#
_symmetry.space_group_name_H-M   'P 1'
#
loop_
_entity.id
_entity.type
_entity.pdbx_description
1 polymer ?
#
loop_
_entity_poly.entity_id
_entity_poly.type
_entity_poly.pdbx_seq_one_letter_code
_entity_poly.pdbx_strand_id
1 'polypeptide(L)'
;MKKLLASVIVISSSFLLNTVSAESVIIRDTSNWKSVPVQVDSVNKTYTLVGTEPTDSPNYYYSYQGYRCFREKREIGIDALIFKAGISGGSDIYCYSE
;
A
#
# COMPACT_ATOMS: atom_id res chain seq x y z
N MET A 1 67.95 14.60 13.88
CA MET A 1 66.52 14.95 13.98
C MET A 1 65.80 14.36 12.77
N LYS A 2 65.02 13.29 12.92
CA LYS A 2 64.22 12.70 11.83
C LYS A 2 62.76 12.70 12.28
N LYS A 3 61.96 13.57 11.67
CA LYS A 3 60.52 13.71 11.91
C LYS A 3 59.81 12.60 11.12
N LEU A 4 59.15 11.68 11.81
CA LEU A 4 58.23 10.72 11.21
C LEU A 4 56.81 11.28 11.42
N LEU A 5 56.19 11.75 10.34
CA LEU A 5 54.79 12.19 10.32
C LEU A 5 53.93 10.96 10.01
N ALA A 6 53.21 10.46 11.03
CA ALA A 6 52.21 9.42 10.86
C ALA A 6 50.95 10.02 10.22
N SER A 7 50.67 9.65 8.97
CA SER A 7 49.37 9.90 8.34
C SER A 7 48.34 8.94 8.90
N VAL A 8 47.35 9.46 9.63
CA VAL A 8 46.15 8.72 10.02
C VAL A 8 45.11 8.91 8.94
N ILE A 9 44.85 7.86 8.15
CA ILE A 9 43.75 7.84 7.18
C ILE A 9 42.51 7.34 7.92
N VAL A 10 41.58 8.26 8.22
CA VAL A 10 40.26 7.93 8.76
C VAL A 10 39.36 7.53 7.60
N ILE A 11 39.13 6.23 7.43
CA ILE A 11 38.21 5.71 6.41
C ILE A 11 36.80 5.77 7.00
N SER A 12 36.13 6.91 6.82
CA SER A 12 34.70 7.08 7.10
C SER A 12 33.89 6.30 6.06
N SER A 13 33.58 5.04 6.36
CA SER A 13 32.69 4.21 5.53
C SER A 13 31.25 4.61 5.79
N SER A 14 30.70 5.47 4.93
CA SER A 14 29.27 5.77 4.89
C SER A 14 28.53 4.53 4.41
N PHE A 15 27.99 3.75 5.34
CA PHE A 15 27.04 2.67 5.04
C PHE A 15 25.77 3.29 4.48
N LEU A 16 25.63 3.29 3.14
CA LEU A 16 24.36 3.52 2.48
C LEU A 16 23.51 2.26 2.70
N LEU A 17 22.62 2.32 3.69
CA LEU A 17 21.57 1.33 3.88
C LEU A 17 20.58 1.46 2.72
N ASN A 18 20.74 0.63 1.69
CA ASN A 18 19.70 0.40 0.70
C ASN A 18 18.57 -0.35 1.41
N THR A 19 17.51 0.37 1.81
CA THR A 19 16.28 -0.26 2.28
C THR A 19 15.60 -0.90 1.07
N VAL A 20 15.85 -2.19 0.85
CA VAL A 20 15.00 -3.02 -0.02
C VAL A 20 13.64 -3.11 0.68
N SER A 21 12.71 -2.24 0.28
CA SER A 21 11.32 -2.37 0.67
C SER A 21 10.78 -3.62 -0.02
N ALA A 22 10.41 -4.63 0.75
CA ALA A 22 9.69 -5.79 0.24
C ALA A 22 8.27 -5.33 -0.10
N GLU A 23 8.11 -4.80 -1.31
CA GLU A 23 6.81 -4.38 -1.84
C GLU A 23 5.81 -5.54 -1.75
N SER A 24 4.66 -5.31 -1.12
CA SER A 24 3.66 -6.36 -0.96
C SER A 24 3.14 -6.81 -2.33
N VAL A 25 2.79 -8.09 -2.44
CA VAL A 25 2.30 -8.70 -3.69
C VAL A 25 1.16 -7.87 -4.30
N ILE A 26 0.31 -7.30 -3.44
CA ILE A 26 -0.82 -6.46 -3.86
C ILE A 26 -0.35 -5.18 -4.54
N ILE A 27 0.60 -4.45 -3.94
CA ILE A 27 1.09 -3.20 -4.52
C ILE A 27 1.73 -3.50 -5.88
N ARG A 28 2.56 -4.55 -5.96
CA ARG A 28 3.20 -4.96 -7.22
C ARG A 28 2.17 -5.25 -8.31
N ASP A 29 1.16 -6.06 -8.00
CA ASP A 29 0.13 -6.50 -8.96
C ASP A 29 -0.81 -5.37 -9.39
N THR A 30 -0.89 -4.30 -8.60
CA THR A 30 -1.78 -3.15 -8.83
C THR A 30 -1.04 -1.84 -9.04
N SER A 31 0.26 -1.90 -9.34
CA SER A 31 1.15 -0.75 -9.54
C SER A 31 0.67 0.23 -10.63
N ASN A 32 0.01 -0.28 -11.67
CA ASN A 32 -0.54 0.52 -12.77
C ASN A 32 -2.07 0.72 -12.70
N TRP A 33 -2.71 0.33 -11.60
CA TRP A 33 -4.17 0.44 -11.46
C TRP A 33 -4.56 1.81 -10.92
N LYS A 34 -5.75 2.30 -11.29
CA LYS A 34 -6.25 3.57 -10.72
C LYS A 34 -6.70 3.36 -9.27
N SER A 35 -6.32 4.30 -8.41
CA SER A 35 -6.77 4.32 -7.01
C SER A 35 -8.09 5.08 -6.89
N VAL A 36 -9.08 4.49 -6.23
CA VAL A 36 -10.38 5.14 -5.95
C VAL A 36 -10.52 5.29 -4.43
N PRO A 37 -10.48 6.51 -3.88
CA PRO A 37 -10.56 6.69 -2.44
C PRO A 37 -11.93 6.31 -1.89
N VAL A 38 -11.94 5.62 -0.75
CA VAL A 38 -13.15 5.32 0.02
C VAL A 38 -13.01 5.86 1.43
N GLN A 39 -14.14 6.25 2.01
CA GLN A 39 -14.26 6.50 3.44
C GLN A 39 -14.81 5.24 4.09
N VAL A 40 -14.18 4.80 5.17
CA VAL A 40 -14.56 3.58 5.89
C VAL A 40 -15.11 3.94 7.26
N ASP A 41 -16.22 3.30 7.63
CA ASP A 41 -16.71 3.23 8.99
C ASP A 41 -16.32 1.87 9.58
N SER A 42 -15.27 1.87 10.39
CA SER A 42 -14.70 0.66 10.98
C SER A 42 -15.59 0.02 12.05
N VAL A 43 -16.52 0.80 12.62
CA VAL A 43 -17.48 0.37 13.65
C VAL A 43 -18.64 -0.35 12.98
N ASN A 44 -19.25 0.26 11.97
CA ASN A 44 -20.38 -0.31 11.25
C ASN A 44 -19.97 -1.28 10.13
N LYS A 45 -18.67 -1.43 9.86
CA LYS A 45 -18.10 -2.25 8.78
C LYS A 45 -18.68 -1.86 7.42
N THR A 46 -18.79 -0.55 7.16
CA THR A 46 -19.25 -0.03 5.88
C THR A 46 -18.21 0.87 5.21
N TYR A 47 -18.36 1.09 3.90
CA TYR A 47 -17.58 2.06 3.14
C TYR A 47 -18.47 2.92 2.24
N THR A 48 -18.00 4.13 1.94
CA THR A 48 -18.59 5.04 0.95
C THR A 48 -17.52 5.50 -0.03
N LEU A 49 -17.90 5.66 -1.30
CA LEU A 49 -16.98 6.17 -2.32
C LEU A 49 -16.77 7.67 -2.13
N VAL A 50 -15.51 8.10 -2.13
CA VAL A 50 -15.13 9.51 -2.19
C VAL A 50 -14.93 9.86 -3.66
N GLY A 51 -16.03 9.88 -4.43
CA GLY A 51 -16.04 10.15 -5.86
C GLY A 51 -16.77 9.08 -6.67
N THR A 52 -16.38 8.93 -7.94
CA THR A 52 -16.96 7.97 -8.88
C THR A 52 -15.93 6.95 -9.33
N GLU A 53 -16.40 5.75 -9.63
CA GLU A 53 -15.55 4.73 -10.23
C GLU A 53 -15.10 5.14 -11.64
N PRO A 54 -13.88 4.79 -12.07
CA PRO A 54 -13.40 5.08 -13.41
C PRO A 54 -14.27 4.34 -14.43
N THR A 55 -14.87 5.09 -15.37
CA THR A 55 -15.58 4.51 -16.51
C THR A 55 -14.64 4.18 -17.66
N ASP A 56 -13.44 4.74 -17.64
CA ASP A 56 -12.41 4.65 -18.69
C ASP A 56 -11.33 3.59 -18.40
N SER A 57 -11.35 2.96 -17.21
CA SER A 57 -10.39 1.94 -16.82
C SER A 57 -11.09 0.74 -16.19
N PRO A 58 -10.91 -0.47 -16.73
CA PRO A 58 -11.38 -1.69 -16.06
C PRO A 58 -10.55 -2.03 -14.82
N ASN A 59 -9.33 -1.49 -14.71
CA ASN A 59 -8.38 -1.81 -13.65
C ASN A 59 -8.31 -0.66 -12.64
N TYR A 60 -8.97 -0.86 -11.50
CA TYR A 60 -8.91 0.04 -10.36
C TYR A 60 -9.04 -0.74 -9.06
N TYR A 61 -8.60 -0.14 -7.96
CA TYR A 61 -8.80 -0.65 -6.60
C TYR A 61 -9.31 0.48 -5.71
N TYR A 62 -9.96 0.14 -4.61
CA TYR A 62 -10.34 1.14 -3.61
C TYR A 62 -9.21 1.34 -2.60
N SER A 63 -8.99 2.57 -2.15
CA SER A 63 -7.91 2.89 -1.21
C SER A 63 -8.44 3.61 0.03
N TYR A 64 -7.98 3.19 1.21
CA TYR A 64 -8.12 3.96 2.44
C TYR A 64 -6.98 3.64 3.43
N GLN A 65 -6.41 4.65 4.09
CA GLN A 65 -5.46 4.51 5.22
C GLN A 65 -4.42 3.37 5.14
N GLY A 66 -3.70 3.23 4.01
CA GLY A 66 -2.68 2.19 3.84
C GLY A 66 -3.25 0.80 3.53
N TYR A 67 -4.48 0.73 3.04
CA TYR A 67 -5.12 -0.48 2.54
C TYR A 67 -5.48 -0.33 1.07
N ARG A 68 -5.32 -1.43 0.32
CA ARG A 68 -5.94 -1.63 -1.00
C ARG A 68 -7.08 -2.61 -0.88
N CYS A 69 -8.22 -2.24 -1.46
CA CYS A 69 -9.40 -3.07 -1.46
C CYS A 69 -9.87 -3.45 -2.85
N PHE A 70 -10.46 -4.63 -2.92
CA PHE A 70 -10.99 -5.22 -4.14
C PHE A 70 -12.43 -5.65 -3.94
N ARG A 71 -13.21 -5.65 -5.01
CA ARG A 71 -14.57 -6.23 -5.00
C ARG A 71 -14.56 -7.74 -4.79
N GLU A 72 -13.46 -8.39 -5.17
CA GLU A 72 -13.29 -9.83 -5.06
C GLU A 72 -12.19 -10.15 -4.05
N LYS A 73 -12.40 -11.20 -3.26
CA LYS A 73 -11.38 -11.71 -2.34
C LYS A 73 -10.20 -12.24 -3.14
N ARG A 74 -8.99 -11.83 -2.76
CA ARG A 74 -7.72 -12.33 -3.29
C ARG A 74 -7.18 -13.44 -2.39
N GLU A 75 -6.66 -14.51 -2.99
CA GLU A 75 -5.97 -15.61 -2.29
C GLU A 75 -4.47 -15.33 -2.19
N ILE A 76 -4.10 -14.45 -1.27
CA ILE A 76 -2.72 -13.92 -1.16
C ILE A 76 -2.09 -14.20 0.21
N GLY A 77 -2.63 -15.18 0.94
CA GLY A 77 -2.06 -15.65 2.22
C GLY A 77 -2.16 -14.67 3.39
N ILE A 78 -2.88 -13.56 3.22
CA ILE A 78 -3.20 -12.58 4.27
C ILE A 78 -4.71 -12.39 4.39
N ASP A 79 -5.18 -12.15 5.61
CA ASP A 79 -6.59 -11.92 5.89
C ASP A 79 -7.03 -10.54 5.42
N ALA A 80 -8.23 -10.48 4.84
CA ALA A 80 -8.84 -9.23 4.41
C ALA A 80 -9.77 -8.67 5.48
N LEU A 81 -9.75 -7.36 5.67
CA LEU A 81 -10.84 -6.64 6.29
C LEU A 81 -12.00 -6.54 5.29
N ILE A 82 -13.22 -6.85 5.75
CA ILE A 82 -14.40 -6.84 4.89
C ILE A 82 -15.27 -5.65 5.26
N PHE A 83 -15.64 -4.86 4.26
CA PHE A 83 -16.56 -3.73 4.40
C PHE A 83 -17.71 -3.85 3.41
N LYS A 84 -18.92 -3.58 3.89
CA LYS A 84 -20.12 -3.53 3.04
C LYS A 84 -20.27 -2.15 2.44
N ALA A 85 -20.86 -2.04 1.26
CA ALA A 85 -21.24 -0.73 0.76
C ALA A 85 -22.21 -0.04 1.75
N GLY A 86 -22.01 1.25 2.00
CA GLY A 86 -22.91 2.09 2.82
C GLY A 86 -24.24 2.40 2.14
N ILE A 87 -24.52 1.78 0.99
CA ILE A 87 -25.77 1.89 0.23
C ILE A 87 -26.43 0.51 0.11
N SER A 88 -27.76 0.50 0.07
CA SER A 88 -28.52 -0.74 -0.12
C SER A 88 -28.21 -1.37 -1.48
N GLY A 89 -27.91 -2.67 -1.50
CA GLY A 89 -27.60 -3.42 -2.72
C GLY A 89 -26.18 -3.26 -3.26
N GLY A 90 -25.32 -2.48 -2.60
CA GLY A 90 -23.91 -2.43 -2.97
C GLY A 90 -23.13 -3.66 -2.52
N SER A 91 -22.00 -3.93 -3.18
CA SER A 91 -21.17 -5.11 -2.91
C SER A 91 -20.22 -4.90 -1.73
N ASP A 92 -19.73 -6.01 -1.18
CA ASP A 92 -18.66 -5.98 -0.19
C ASP A 92 -17.30 -5.71 -0.87
N ILE A 93 -16.35 -5.13 -0.12
CA ILE A 93 -14.95 -4.97 -0.51
C ILE A 93 -14.02 -5.67 0.48
N TYR A 94 -12.92 -6.21 -0.03
CA TYR A 94 -11.90 -6.96 0.69
C TYR A 94 -10.61 -6.15 0.71
N CYS A 95 -10.24 -5.68 1.89
CA CYS A 95 -9.18 -4.72 2.10
C CYS A 95 -7.97 -5.35 2.76
N TYR A 96 -6.80 -5.11 2.18
CA TYR A 96 -5.54 -5.69 2.60
C TYR A 96 -4.53 -4.57 2.86
N SER A 97 -3.72 -4.75 3.89
CA SER A 97 -2.66 -3.80 4.22
C SER A 97 -1.61 -3.74 3.12
N GLU A 98 -1.19 -2.54 2.78
CA GLU A 98 -0.04 -2.25 1.89
C GLU A 98 1.29 -2.66 2.51
#